data_AF-A0A536SG00-F1
#
_entry.id   AF-A0A536SG00-F1
#
_cell.length_a   1.000
_cell.length_b   1.000
_cell.length_c   1.000
_cell.angle_alpha   90.00
_cell.angle_beta   90.00
_cell.angle_gamma   90.00
#
_symmetry.space_group_name_H-M   'P 1'
#
loop_
_entity.id
_entity.type
_entity.pdbx_description
1 polymer ?
#
loop_
_entity_poly.entity_id
_entity_poly.type
_entity_poly.pdbx_seq_one_letter_code
_entity_poly.pdbx_strand_id
1 'polypeptide(L)' 'VASGIAGLFMETHPDPDRAMSDGPNAWPLERMKELLQTLKALDALVKQRGFAEQKLKAHNKGG' A
#
# COMPACT_ATOMS: atom_id res chain seq x y z
N VAL A 1 2.95 -0.68 -0.22
CA VAL A 1 3.07 0.35 0.84
C VAL A 1 4.50 0.52 1.32
N ALA A 2 5.16 -0.51 1.85
CA ALA A 2 6.52 -0.42 2.40
C ALA A 2 7.58 0.17 1.43
N SER A 3 7.44 -0.08 0.12
CA SER A 3 8.30 0.52 -0.93
C SER A 3 8.13 2.04 -1.11
N GLY A 4 7.19 2.68 -0.40
CA GLY A 4 7.01 4.14 -0.47
C GLY A 4 6.09 4.64 -1.58
N ILE A 5 4.93 4.00 -1.75
CA ILE A 5 3.91 4.43 -2.75
C ILE A 5 3.08 5.63 -2.27
N ALA A 6 2.55 6.40 -3.22
CA ALA A 6 1.65 7.52 -2.94
C ALA A 6 0.21 7.07 -2.67
N GLY A 7 -0.23 5.97 -3.29
CA GLY A 7 -1.58 5.46 -3.17
C GLY A 7 -1.66 3.97 -3.46
N LEU A 8 -2.67 3.33 -2.88
CA LEU A 8 -3.02 1.93 -3.09
C LEU A 8 -4.45 1.87 -3.61
N PHE A 9 -4.67 1.07 -4.65
CA PHE A 9 -6.00 0.72 -5.15
C PHE A 9 -6.25 -0.76 -4.86
N MET A 10 -7.46 -1.11 -4.43
CA MET A 10 -7.86 -2.47 -4.08
C MET A 10 -9.37 -2.61 -4.24
N GLU A 11 -9.82 -3.74 -4.81
CA GLU A 11 -11.22 -4.10 -4.88
C GLU A 11 -11.67 -4.81 -3.60
N THR A 12 -12.93 -4.65 -3.22
CA THR A 12 -13.49 -5.26 -2.01
C THR A 12 -14.93 -5.68 -2.22
N HIS A 13 -15.36 -6.72 -1.52
CA HIS A 13 -16.73 -7.21 -1.59
C HIS A 13 -17.21 -7.68 -0.20
N PRO A 14 -18.49 -7.50 0.16
CA PRO A 14 -19.06 -8.07 1.38
C PRO A 14 -19.03 -9.60 1.41
N ASP A 15 -19.10 -10.23 0.24
CA ASP A 15 -19.12 -11.68 0.06
C ASP A 15 -18.31 -12.06 -1.20
N PRO A 16 -16.97 -12.11 -1.13
CA PRO A 16 -16.12 -12.30 -2.30
C PRO A 16 -16.47 -13.51 -3.15
N ASP A 17 -16.91 -14.61 -2.51
CA ASP A 17 -17.31 -15.85 -3.20
C ASP A 17 -18.55 -15.67 -4.10
N ARG A 18 -19.34 -14.60 -3.87
CA ARG A 18 -20.53 -14.25 -4.66
C ARG A 18 -20.36 -13.01 -5.54
N ALA A 19 -19.15 -12.49 -5.67
CA ALA A 19 -18.93 -11.34 -6.55
C ALA A 19 -19.25 -11.72 -8.01
N MET A 20 -20.05 -10.91 -8.69
CA MET A 20 -20.49 -11.18 -10.08
C MET A 20 -19.37 -11.01 -11.12
N SER A 21 -18.21 -10.50 -10.71
CA SER A 21 -17.07 -10.23 -11.57
C SER A 21 -15.83 -10.93 -11.00
N ASP A 22 -15.00 -10.23 -10.22
CA ASP A 22 -13.71 -10.74 -9.76
C ASP A 22 -13.69 -11.03 -8.25
N GLY A 23 -14.38 -12.11 -7.86
CA GLY A 23 -14.46 -12.55 -6.46
C GLY A 23 -13.14 -12.91 -5.81
N PRO A 24 -12.29 -13.74 -6.45
CA PRO A 24 -11.01 -14.17 -5.87
C PRO A 24 -10.03 -13.01 -5.59
N ASN A 25 -10.12 -11.91 -6.33
CA ASN A 25 -9.26 -10.74 -6.16
C ASN A 25 -9.85 -9.68 -5.21
N ALA A 26 -11.12 -9.81 -4.83
CA ALA A 26 -11.78 -8.86 -3.92
C ALA A 26 -11.44 -9.17 -2.46
N TRP A 27 -10.98 -8.16 -1.73
CA TRP A 27 -10.75 -8.29 -0.29
C TRP A 27 -12.09 -8.31 0.47
N PRO A 28 -12.26 -9.16 1.50
CA PRO A 28 -13.47 -9.14 2.34
C PRO A 28 -13.66 -7.78 3.02
N LEU A 29 -14.80 -7.12 2.76
CA LEU A 29 -15.06 -5.74 3.21
C LEU A 29 -14.97 -5.57 4.73
N GLU A 30 -15.48 -6.54 5.48
CA GLU A 30 -15.44 -6.57 6.95
C GLU A 30 -14.02 -6.55 7.53
N ARG A 31 -13.03 -7.03 6.78
CA ARG A 31 -11.60 -7.05 7.16
C ARG A 31 -10.84 -5.81 6.72
N MET A 32 -11.48 -4.88 6.00
CA MET A 32 -10.81 -3.71 5.43
C MET A 32 -10.20 -2.81 6.51
N LYS A 33 -10.87 -2.66 7.65
CA LYS A 33 -10.38 -1.80 8.75
C LYS A 33 -9.04 -2.28 9.31
N GLU A 34 -8.92 -3.57 9.60
CA GLU A 34 -7.70 -4.20 10.12
C GLU A 34 -6.53 -4.02 9.14
N LEU A 35 -6.79 -4.28 7.85
CA LEU A 35 -5.81 -4.11 6.79
C LEU A 35 -5.34 -2.65 6.70
N LEU A 36 -6.27 -1.70 6.61
CA LEU A 36 -5.95 -0.28 6.50
C LEU A 36 -5.18 0.27 7.71
N GLN A 37 -5.46 -0.23 8.93
CA GLN A 37 -4.69 0.14 10.12
C GLN A 37 -3.22 -0.28 9.98
N THR A 38 -2.98 -1.52 9.55
CA THR A 38 -1.64 -2.04 9.31
C THR A 38 -0.92 -1.27 8.21
N LEU A 39 -1.59 -1.05 7.08
CA LEU A 39 -1.03 -0.30 5.95
C LEU A 39 -0.72 1.15 6.32
N LYS A 40 -1.57 1.82 7.10
CA LYS A 40 -1.33 3.18 7.60
C LYS A 40 -0.12 3.25 8.51
N ALA A 41 0.05 2.28 9.42
CA ALA A 41 1.21 2.22 10.31
C ALA A 41 2.51 2.02 9.50
N LEU A 42 2.50 1.11 8.53
CA LEU A 42 3.63 0.90 7.62
C LEU A 42 3.95 2.16 6.81
N ASP A 43 2.94 2.82 6.24
CA ASP A 43 3.11 4.03 5.44
C ASP A 43 3.78 5.16 6.23
N ALA A 44 3.28 5.41 7.44
CA ALA A 44 3.84 6.40 8.35
C ALA A 44 5.29 6.06 8.72
N LEU A 45 5.57 4.80 9.02
CA LEU A 45 6.90 4.34 9.41
C LEU A 45 7.92 4.53 8.28
N VAL A 46 7.61 4.07 7.06
CA VAL A 46 8.58 4.09 5.96
C VAL A 46 8.80 5.50 5.41
N LYS A 47 7.80 6.39 5.50
CA LYS A 47 7.92 7.79 5.05
C LYS A 47 8.57 8.71 6.08
N GLN A 48 8.72 8.29 7.34
CA GLN A 48 9.17 9.16 8.45
C GLN A 48 10.55 9.80 8.22
N ARG A 49 11.49 9.09 7.59
CA ARG A 49 12.90 9.51 7.49
C ARG A 49 13.40 9.75 6.06
N GLY A 50 12.50 9.70 5.08
CA GLY A 50 12.87 9.63 3.66
C GLY A 50 13.48 8.27 3.27
N PHE A 51 13.67 8.04 1.98
CA PHE A 51 14.12 6.75 1.45
C PHE A 51 15.63 6.72 1.18
N ALA A 52 16.29 5.60 1.45
CA ALA A 52 17.75 5.48 1.39
C ALA A 52 18.30 5.78 -0.02
N GLU A 53 17.60 5.32 -1.06
CA GLU A 53 17.93 5.51 -2.47
C GLU A 53 17.88 6.99 -2.92
N GLN A 54 17.20 7.86 -2.18
CA GLN A 54 17.20 9.30 -2.47
C GLN A 54 18.60 9.90 -2.26
N LYS A 55 19.38 9.35 -1.33
CA LYS A 55 20.76 9.78 -1.06
C LYS A 55 21.72 9.40 -2.20
N LEU A 56 21.47 8.27 -2.87
CA LEU A 56 22.27 7.83 -4.02
C LEU A 56 22.06 8.75 -5.22
N LYS A 57 20.81 9.16 -5.49
CA LYS A 57 20.48 10.06 -6.61
C LYS A 57 21.08 11.45 -6.45
N ALA A 58 21.24 11.93 -5.22
CA ALA A 58 21.86 13.23 -4.94
C ALA A 58 23.37 13.23 -5.23
N HIS A 59 24.06 12.12 -4.98
CA HIS A 59 25.50 11.99 -5.24
C HIS A 59 25.84 11.98 -6.74
N ASN A 60 24.96 11.43 -7.58
CA ASN A 60 25.21 11.26 -9.01
C ASN A 60 24.87 12.49 -9.88
N LYS A 61 24.35 13.58 -9.29
CA LYS A 61 24.01 14.82 -10.02
C LYS A 61 25.11 15.90 -9.98
N GLY A 62 26.28 15.59 -9.41
CA GLY A 62 27.40 16.51 -9.24
C GLY A 62 28.57 16.31 -10.22
N GLY A 63 28.30 15.85 -11.44
CA GLY A 63 29.31 15.68 -12.51
C GLY A 63 29.04 16.61 -13.69
#